data_AF-R5DJ74-F1
#
_entry.id   AF-R5DJ74-F1
#
_cell.length_a   1.000
_cell.length_b   1.000
_cell.length_c   1.000
_cell.angle_alpha   90.00
_cell.angle_beta   90.00
_cell.angle_gamma   90.00
#
_symmetry.space_group_name_H-M   'P 1'
#
loop_
_entity.id
_entity.type
_entity.pdbx_description
1 polymer ?
#
loop_
_entity_poly.entity_id
_entity_poly.type
_entity_poly.pdbx_seq_one_letter_code
_entity_poly.pdbx_strand_id
1 'polypeptide(L)'
;MFFIYYEKMNSKVNYGDKPSEKEKHILIDIYENIYTDFQKNQVDIFLCGGSTDEINLRNFLKENFEKYPFVRIFYPEAIFEDYFKINKNTDYLTLENWLATQVDFICIACESWGSVCELGAFTNVPELKKKLIVLNHENFKNSKSFITLGPVKHMEKQANNSVYYYNNSNKQEILRKLKAKFKDIATSSTNARDIYNLTGLFYFIALLVYFFKKISLVKLSNFVKYILIDYLKKDIKNFDTILSSTKKLLFNENFITRIDDQILITKKAELIISEILNKNYKPVYNKVISDIISCRY
;
A
#
# COMPACT_ATOMS: atom_id res chain seq x y z
N MET A 1 -32.83 15.21 29.16
CA MET A 1 -33.43 14.28 28.17
C MET A 1 -32.65 14.37 26.85
N PHE A 2 -31.35 14.02 26.91
CA PHE A 2 -30.42 14.03 25.78
C PHE A 2 -29.27 13.06 26.10
N PHE A 3 -29.62 11.82 26.46
CA PHE A 3 -28.69 10.77 26.89
C PHE A 3 -29.18 9.35 26.57
N ILE A 4 -29.94 9.18 25.49
CA ILE A 4 -30.41 7.87 25.03
C ILE A 4 -30.33 7.85 23.50
N TYR A 5 -29.12 7.82 22.93
CA TYR A 5 -28.89 7.26 21.58
C TYR A 5 -27.40 6.98 21.27
N TYR A 6 -26.59 6.67 22.30
CA TYR A 6 -25.20 6.23 22.13
C TYR A 6 -24.90 4.87 22.82
N GLU A 7 -25.92 4.15 23.29
CA GLU A 7 -25.80 2.85 23.96
C GLU A 7 -26.49 1.69 23.22
N LYS A 8 -26.58 1.74 21.88
CA LYS A 8 -27.17 0.63 21.11
C LYS A 8 -26.40 0.27 19.83
N MET A 9 -25.08 0.23 19.93
CA MET A 9 -24.22 -0.56 19.02
C MET A 9 -23.13 -1.36 19.76
N ASN A 10 -23.40 -1.78 21.00
CA ASN A 10 -22.83 -3.02 21.54
C ASN A 10 -23.71 -4.20 21.08
N SER A 11 -23.90 -4.36 19.77
CA SER A 11 -24.21 -5.68 19.26
C SER A 11 -22.99 -6.53 19.60
N LYS A 12 -23.17 -7.51 20.49
CA LYS A 12 -22.24 -8.61 20.66
C LYS A 12 -22.01 -9.18 19.26
N VAL A 13 -20.93 -8.77 18.61
CA VAL A 13 -20.52 -9.31 17.32
C VAL A 13 -20.32 -10.79 17.60
N ASN A 14 -21.16 -11.61 16.96
CA ASN A 14 -21.07 -13.05 17.05
C ASN A 14 -19.71 -13.44 16.44
N TYR A 15 -18.72 -13.69 17.29
CA TYR A 15 -17.38 -14.12 16.88
C TYR A 15 -17.40 -15.59 16.46
N GLY A 16 -18.20 -15.91 15.43
CA GLY A 16 -17.98 -17.14 14.66
C GLY A 16 -16.55 -17.08 14.12
N ASP A 17 -15.75 -18.07 14.50
CA ASP A 17 -14.34 -18.29 14.10
C ASP A 17 -13.30 -17.31 14.66
N LYS A 18 -13.36 -16.99 15.97
CA LYS A 18 -12.17 -16.49 16.69
C LYS A 18 -11.01 -17.48 16.55
N PRO A 19 -9.74 -17.01 16.46
CA PRO A 19 -8.61 -17.93 16.46
C PRO A 19 -8.59 -18.75 17.75
N SER A 20 -8.44 -20.06 17.63
CA SER A 20 -8.14 -20.96 18.75
C SER A 20 -6.81 -20.60 19.41
N GLU A 21 -6.56 -21.03 20.65
CA GLU A 21 -5.29 -20.75 21.34
C GLU A 21 -4.06 -21.20 20.52
N LYS A 22 -4.16 -22.34 19.84
CA LYS A 22 -3.08 -22.83 18.97
C LYS A 22 -2.88 -21.93 17.75
N GLU A 23 -3.96 -21.49 17.10
CA GLU A 23 -3.87 -20.53 16.00
C GLU A 23 -3.29 -19.19 16.44
N LYS A 24 -3.64 -18.71 17.64
CA LYS A 24 -3.07 -17.49 18.22
C LYS A 24 -1.54 -17.58 18.31
N HIS A 25 -1.02 -18.70 18.83
CA HIS A 25 0.42 -18.92 18.89
C HIS A 25 1.07 -18.90 17.50
N ILE A 26 0.46 -19.59 16.52
CA ILE A 26 0.96 -19.59 15.14
C ILE A 26 0.95 -18.17 14.54
N LEU A 27 -0.13 -17.41 14.73
CA LEU A 27 -0.25 -16.06 14.21
C LEU A 27 0.81 -15.13 14.81
N ILE A 28 1.07 -15.25 16.11
CA ILE A 28 2.12 -14.51 16.80
C ILE A 28 3.49 -14.92 16.24
N ASP A 29 3.77 -16.21 16.10
CA ASP A 29 5.04 -16.67 15.55
C ASP A 29 5.26 -16.20 14.10
N ILE A 30 4.22 -16.21 13.25
CA ILE A 30 4.29 -15.65 11.89
C ILE A 30 4.59 -14.15 11.95
N TYR A 31 3.96 -13.41 12.86
CA TYR A 31 4.21 -11.97 12.99
C TYR A 31 5.62 -11.67 13.52
N GLU A 32 5.95 -12.14 14.72
CA GLU A 32 7.17 -11.78 15.45
C GLU A 32 8.45 -12.36 14.85
N ASN A 33 8.39 -13.56 14.24
CA ASN A 33 9.58 -14.27 13.80
C ASN A 33 9.75 -14.30 12.28
N ILE A 34 8.73 -13.93 11.51
CA ILE A 34 8.76 -13.98 10.04
C ILE A 34 8.48 -12.60 9.45
N TYR A 35 7.36 -11.99 9.81
CA TYR A 35 6.93 -10.73 9.22
C TYR A 35 7.83 -9.55 9.59
N THR A 36 8.23 -9.44 10.87
CA THR A 36 9.15 -8.40 11.36
C THR A 36 10.52 -8.42 10.68
N ASP A 37 10.95 -9.58 10.20
CA ASP A 37 12.18 -9.77 9.41
C ASP A 37 11.96 -9.59 7.89
N PHE A 38 10.71 -9.35 7.47
CA PHE A 38 10.33 -9.23 6.06
C PHE A 38 10.71 -7.84 5.54
N GLN A 39 12.02 -7.65 5.31
CA GLN A 39 12.62 -6.36 4.95
C GLN A 39 11.86 -5.66 3.82
N LYS A 40 11.66 -4.36 4.01
CA LYS A 40 11.13 -3.50 2.95
C LYS A 40 12.20 -3.27 1.88
N ASN A 41 12.21 -4.13 0.89
CA ASN A 41 13.08 -4.07 -0.29
C ASN A 41 12.48 -3.29 -1.47
N GLN A 42 11.32 -2.63 -1.28
CA GLN A 42 10.64 -1.85 -2.32
C GLN A 42 10.23 -0.49 -1.80
N VAL A 43 10.24 0.49 -2.70
CA VAL A 43 9.62 1.80 -2.52
C VAL A 43 8.23 1.78 -3.14
N ASP A 44 7.26 2.22 -2.34
CA ASP A 44 5.87 2.35 -2.73
C ASP A 44 5.61 3.74 -3.28
N ILE A 45 5.21 3.81 -4.55
CA ILE A 45 5.00 5.07 -5.27
C ILE A 45 3.55 5.14 -5.72
N PHE A 46 2.89 6.21 -5.32
CA PHE A 46 1.62 6.60 -5.92
C PHE A 46 1.93 7.50 -7.12
N LEU A 47 1.61 7.05 -8.34
CA LEU A 47 1.92 7.76 -9.58
C LEU A 47 0.67 8.42 -10.19
N CYS A 48 0.58 9.73 -10.03
CA CYS A 48 -0.47 10.61 -10.52
C CYS A 48 -0.10 11.24 -11.87
N GLY A 49 -1.10 11.57 -12.70
CA GLY A 49 -0.87 12.28 -13.96
C GLY A 49 -2.05 12.24 -14.94
N GLY A 50 -1.71 12.24 -16.22
CA GLY A 50 -2.66 12.12 -17.33
C GLY A 50 -3.24 10.73 -17.45
N SER A 51 -4.11 10.55 -18.44
CA SER A 51 -4.70 9.24 -18.75
C SER A 51 -3.60 8.21 -19.06
N THR A 52 -3.80 6.97 -18.65
CA THR A 52 -2.86 5.88 -18.96
C THR A 52 -2.89 5.45 -20.43
N ASP A 53 -3.80 6.00 -21.24
CA ASP A 53 -3.93 5.67 -22.66
C ASP A 53 -3.26 6.70 -23.59
N GLU A 54 -2.66 7.75 -23.02
CA GLU A 54 -2.04 8.85 -23.76
C GLU A 54 -0.50 8.81 -23.69
N ILE A 55 0.17 9.29 -24.74
CA ILE A 55 1.63 9.44 -24.70
C ILE A 55 1.97 10.64 -23.82
N ASN A 56 2.31 10.38 -22.55
CA ASN A 56 2.54 11.41 -21.55
C ASN A 56 3.67 11.02 -20.58
N LEU A 57 3.98 11.90 -19.61
CA LEU A 57 5.08 11.66 -18.68
C LEU A 57 4.74 10.55 -17.70
N ARG A 58 3.49 10.46 -17.22
CA ARG A 58 3.06 9.39 -16.31
C ARG A 58 3.34 8.01 -16.91
N ASN A 59 2.97 7.80 -18.16
CA ASN A 59 3.21 6.55 -18.88
C ASN A 59 4.70 6.27 -19.12
N PHE A 60 5.47 7.29 -19.52
CA PHE A 60 6.92 7.16 -19.61
C PHE A 60 7.56 6.71 -18.28
N LEU A 61 7.12 7.27 -17.15
CA LEU A 61 7.63 6.89 -15.84
C LEU A 61 7.17 5.49 -15.43
N LYS A 62 5.90 5.16 -15.65
CA LYS A 62 5.33 3.82 -15.43
C LYS A 62 6.18 2.74 -16.08
N GLU A 63 6.32 2.80 -17.40
CA GLU A 63 7.02 1.79 -18.19
C GLU A 63 8.48 1.61 -17.77
N ASN A 64 9.11 2.67 -17.25
CA ASN A 64 10.50 2.60 -16.82
C ASN A 64 10.67 2.19 -15.35
N PHE A 65 9.74 2.55 -14.48
CA PHE A 65 9.76 2.14 -13.07
C PHE A 65 9.35 0.68 -12.88
N GLU A 66 8.40 0.16 -13.67
CA GLU A 66 7.99 -1.26 -13.63
C GLU A 66 9.13 -2.22 -13.98
N LYS A 67 10.18 -1.75 -14.66
CA LYS A 67 11.40 -2.54 -14.93
C LYS A 67 12.27 -2.75 -13.69
N TYR A 68 12.00 -2.04 -12.59
CA TYR A 68 12.80 -2.09 -11.37
C TYR A 68 12.07 -2.83 -10.25
N PRO A 69 12.54 -4.00 -9.80
CA PRO A 69 11.83 -4.81 -8.80
C PRO A 69 11.74 -4.16 -7.42
N PHE A 70 12.56 -3.14 -7.16
CA PHE A 70 12.56 -2.33 -5.94
C PHE A 70 11.58 -1.14 -6.00
N VAL A 71 10.83 -0.99 -7.08
CA VAL A 71 9.79 0.04 -7.22
C VAL A 71 8.44 -0.65 -7.38
N ARG A 72 7.45 -0.23 -6.60
CA ARG A 72 6.06 -0.66 -6.73
C ARG A 72 5.18 0.57 -6.97
N ILE A 73 4.40 0.52 -8.04
CA ILE A 73 3.52 1.62 -8.44
C ILE A 73 2.09 1.29 -8.04
N PHE A 74 1.43 2.25 -7.42
CA PHE A 74 0.02 2.22 -7.07
C PHE A 74 -0.78 3.21 -7.92
N TYR A 75 -1.92 2.73 -8.41
CA TYR A 75 -2.96 3.51 -9.08
C TYR A 75 -4.21 3.51 -8.18
N PRO A 76 -4.57 4.63 -7.55
CA PRO A 76 -5.75 4.72 -6.69
C PRO A 76 -7.02 4.26 -7.36
N GLU A 77 -7.15 4.63 -8.63
CA GLU A 77 -8.34 4.39 -9.42
C GLU A 77 -8.61 2.87 -9.46
N ALA A 78 -7.55 2.07 -9.70
CA ALA A 78 -7.62 0.61 -9.73
C ALA A 78 -7.84 -0.04 -8.36
N ILE A 79 -7.43 0.60 -7.26
CA ILE A 79 -7.61 0.06 -5.90
C ILE A 79 -9.07 0.25 -5.44
N PHE A 80 -9.76 1.29 -5.91
CA PHE A 80 -11.06 1.71 -5.36
C PHE A 80 -12.26 1.53 -6.28
N GLU A 81 -12.10 1.17 -7.56
CA GLU A 81 -13.23 0.93 -8.49
C GLU A 81 -14.37 0.09 -7.88
N ASP A 82 -14.05 -0.97 -7.13
CA ASP A 82 -15.06 -1.80 -6.47
C ASP A 82 -15.50 -1.27 -5.10
N TYR A 83 -14.64 -0.53 -4.39
CA TYR A 83 -15.00 0.09 -3.12
C TYR A 83 -16.10 1.15 -3.33
N PHE A 84 -16.01 1.95 -4.39
CA PHE A 84 -17.02 2.95 -4.74
C PHE A 84 -18.38 2.34 -5.11
N LYS A 85 -18.39 1.14 -5.69
CA LYS A 85 -19.65 0.41 -5.96
C LYS A 85 -20.41 0.11 -4.67
N ILE A 86 -19.70 -0.06 -3.56
CA ILE A 86 -20.24 -0.43 -2.26
C ILE A 86 -20.45 0.80 -1.34
N ASN A 87 -19.52 1.76 -1.36
CA ASN A 87 -19.46 2.89 -0.43
C ASN A 87 -19.72 4.24 -1.13
N LYS A 88 -20.95 4.42 -1.61
CA LYS A 88 -21.38 5.59 -2.40
C LYS A 88 -21.25 6.95 -1.69
N ASN A 89 -21.03 6.96 -0.38
CA ASN A 89 -20.98 8.19 0.43
C ASN A 89 -19.57 8.75 0.63
N THR A 90 -18.52 8.03 0.19
CA THR A 90 -17.14 8.52 0.32
C THR A 90 -16.72 9.20 -0.98
N ASP A 91 -16.08 10.36 -0.90
CA ASP A 91 -15.56 11.06 -2.07
C ASP A 91 -14.13 10.63 -2.45
N TYR A 92 -13.76 10.83 -3.71
CA TYR A 92 -12.43 10.49 -4.25
C TYR A 92 -11.29 11.18 -3.51
N LEU A 93 -11.45 12.45 -3.16
CA LEU A 93 -10.40 13.22 -2.52
C LEU A 93 -10.07 12.66 -1.12
N THR A 94 -11.08 12.27 -0.34
CA THR A 94 -10.89 11.62 0.96
C THR A 94 -10.11 10.31 0.83
N LEU A 95 -10.44 9.49 -0.17
CA LEU A 95 -9.79 8.19 -0.39
C LEU A 95 -8.37 8.32 -0.92
N GLU A 96 -8.13 9.23 -1.87
CA GLU A 96 -6.82 9.50 -2.41
C GLU A 96 -5.88 10.07 -1.36
N ASN A 97 -6.36 11.00 -0.53
CA ASN A 97 -5.60 11.49 0.62
C ASN A 97 -5.21 10.37 1.57
N TRP A 98 -6.14 9.46 1.88
CA TRP A 98 -5.85 8.31 2.72
C TRP A 98 -4.81 7.40 2.06
N LEU A 99 -4.96 7.04 0.79
CA LEU A 99 -3.98 6.22 0.06
C LEU A 99 -2.60 6.85 -0.01
N ALA A 100 -2.54 8.16 -0.21
CA ALA A 100 -1.30 8.91 -0.24
C ALA A 100 -0.53 8.82 1.09
N THR A 101 -1.22 8.58 2.22
CA THR A 101 -0.54 8.28 3.50
C THR A 101 0.11 6.90 3.51
N GLN A 102 -0.31 5.97 2.65
CA GLN A 102 0.10 4.56 2.65
C GLN A 102 1.36 4.28 1.83
N VAL A 103 1.84 5.25 1.05
CA VAL A 103 3.01 5.13 0.16
C VAL A 103 4.22 5.91 0.69
N ASP A 104 5.41 5.64 0.11
CA ASP A 104 6.64 6.37 0.41
C ASP A 104 6.70 7.70 -0.30
N PHE A 105 6.34 7.70 -1.60
CA PHE A 105 6.36 8.89 -2.44
C PHE A 105 5.08 9.01 -3.24
N ILE A 106 4.68 10.26 -3.47
CA ILE A 106 3.58 10.63 -4.37
C ILE A 106 4.23 11.38 -5.52
N CYS A 107 4.23 10.80 -6.71
CA CYS A 107 4.84 11.37 -7.90
C CYS A 107 3.74 11.92 -8.82
N ILE A 108 3.69 13.24 -8.99
CA ILE A 108 2.62 13.90 -9.77
C ILE A 108 3.20 14.51 -11.04
N ALA A 109 2.86 13.92 -12.19
CA ALA A 109 3.02 14.56 -13.49
C ALA A 109 1.88 15.56 -13.72
N CYS A 110 2.18 16.87 -13.71
CA CYS A 110 1.20 17.93 -13.85
C CYS A 110 0.77 18.12 -15.31
N GLU A 111 0.06 17.13 -15.86
CA GLU A 111 -0.28 17.04 -17.29
C GLU A 111 -1.80 16.98 -17.56
N SER A 112 -2.62 16.93 -16.51
CA SER A 112 -4.08 16.92 -16.58
C SER A 112 -4.72 17.80 -15.49
N TRP A 113 -5.97 18.21 -15.69
CA TRP A 113 -6.73 18.95 -14.66
C TRP A 113 -6.84 18.17 -13.34
N GLY A 114 -6.99 16.85 -13.41
CA GLY A 114 -6.98 15.96 -12.24
C GLY A 114 -5.66 16.05 -11.48
N SER A 115 -4.52 15.86 -12.17
CA SER A 115 -3.20 15.92 -11.54
C SER A 115 -2.86 17.30 -10.94
N VAL A 116 -3.37 18.38 -11.53
CA VAL A 116 -3.24 19.73 -10.98
C VAL A 116 -4.10 19.91 -9.72
N CYS A 117 -5.30 19.31 -9.70
CA CYS A 117 -6.15 19.27 -8.51
C CYS A 117 -5.49 18.48 -7.38
N GLU A 118 -4.99 17.26 -7.68
CA GLU A 118 -4.23 16.41 -6.74
C GLU A 118 -3.01 17.14 -6.18
N LEU A 119 -2.26 17.86 -7.03
CA LEU A 119 -1.15 18.69 -6.59
C LEU A 119 -1.61 19.71 -5.54
N GLY A 120 -2.68 20.45 -5.81
CA GLY A 120 -3.25 21.41 -4.87
C GLY A 120 -3.73 20.76 -3.57
N ALA A 121 -4.40 19.61 -3.66
CA ALA A 121 -4.88 18.86 -2.51
C ALA A 121 -3.74 18.37 -1.61
N PHE A 122 -2.78 17.61 -2.17
CA PHE A 122 -1.73 16.97 -1.40
C PHE A 122 -0.70 17.97 -0.86
N THR A 123 -0.45 19.08 -1.57
CA THR A 123 0.45 20.14 -1.07
C THR A 123 -0.08 20.84 0.18
N ASN A 124 -1.41 20.82 0.40
CA ASN A 124 -2.03 21.39 1.58
C ASN A 124 -2.07 20.45 2.80
N VAL A 125 -1.74 19.16 2.62
CA VAL A 125 -1.68 18.19 3.72
C VAL A 125 -0.22 18.03 4.15
N PRO A 126 0.20 18.50 5.35
CA PRO A 126 1.62 18.56 5.73
C PRO A 126 2.35 17.21 5.70
N GLU A 127 1.65 16.12 6.00
CA GLU A 127 2.20 14.76 5.94
C GLU A 127 2.47 14.33 4.49
N LEU A 128 1.50 14.51 3.59
CA LEU A 128 1.62 14.13 2.18
C LEU A 128 2.64 15.01 1.47
N LYS A 129 2.69 16.29 1.82
CA LYS A 129 3.63 17.26 1.27
C LYS A 129 5.09 16.80 1.38
N LYS A 130 5.46 16.10 2.46
CA LYS A 130 6.81 15.55 2.65
C LYS A 130 7.17 14.43 1.66
N LYS A 131 6.15 13.76 1.11
CA LYS A 131 6.26 12.63 0.18
C LYS A 131 6.16 13.06 -1.30
N LEU A 132 5.75 14.30 -1.56
CA LEU A 132 5.48 14.78 -2.92
C LEU A 132 6.76 14.98 -3.74
N ILE A 133 6.68 14.47 -4.97
CA ILE A 133 7.60 14.73 -6.08
C ILE A 133 6.75 15.31 -7.21
N VAL A 134 6.94 16.59 -7.49
CA VAL A 134 6.20 17.32 -8.53
C VAL A 134 7.00 17.31 -9.80
N LEU A 135 6.37 16.90 -10.90
CA LEU A 135 6.93 16.92 -12.24
C LEU A 135 6.10 17.91 -13.07
N ASN A 136 6.66 19.08 -13.32
CA ASN A 136 6.00 20.14 -14.08
C ASN A 136 6.70 20.35 -15.42
N HIS A 137 5.95 20.66 -16.48
CA HIS A 137 6.59 20.85 -17.79
C HIS A 137 7.45 22.12 -17.78
N GLU A 138 8.64 22.08 -18.41
CA GLU A 138 9.63 23.19 -18.40
C GLU A 138 9.02 24.51 -18.89
N ASN A 139 8.12 24.45 -19.88
CA ASN A 139 7.38 25.62 -20.39
C ASN A 139 6.61 26.40 -19.30
N PHE A 140 6.23 25.76 -18.19
CA PHE A 140 5.50 26.40 -17.10
C PHE A 140 6.39 26.94 -15.98
N LYS A 141 7.70 26.67 -16.00
CA LYS A 141 8.65 27.03 -14.94
C LYS A 141 8.63 28.50 -14.53
N ASN A 142 8.47 29.39 -15.50
CA ASN A 142 8.40 30.84 -15.27
C ASN A 142 6.99 31.41 -15.48
N SER A 143 5.97 30.54 -15.55
CA SER A 143 4.60 30.99 -15.80
C SER A 143 4.04 31.75 -14.61
N LYS A 144 3.31 32.85 -14.86
CA LYS A 144 2.58 33.60 -13.82
C LYS A 144 1.21 32.97 -13.56
N SER A 145 1.18 31.65 -13.38
CA SER A 145 -0.04 30.89 -13.09
C SER A 145 -0.18 30.62 -11.60
N PHE A 146 -1.41 30.39 -11.14
CA PHE A 146 -1.64 29.96 -9.76
C PHE A 146 -0.92 28.64 -9.46
N ILE A 147 -0.85 27.71 -10.42
CA ILE A 147 -0.14 26.43 -10.29
C ILE A 147 1.34 26.67 -9.96
N THR A 148 2.01 27.51 -10.75
CA THR A 148 3.46 27.76 -10.60
C THR A 148 3.76 28.61 -9.38
N LEU A 149 3.01 29.71 -9.17
CA LEU A 149 3.25 30.63 -8.05
C LEU A 149 2.69 30.15 -6.71
N GLY A 150 1.78 29.18 -6.73
CA GLY A 150 1.15 28.56 -5.58
C GLY A 150 1.81 27.23 -5.22
N PRO A 151 1.17 26.07 -5.51
CA PRO A 151 1.62 24.78 -5.00
C PRO A 151 3.04 24.38 -5.47
N VAL A 152 3.45 24.69 -6.71
CA VAL A 152 4.81 24.39 -7.18
C VAL A 152 5.85 25.18 -6.39
N LYS A 153 5.71 26.51 -6.32
CA LYS A 153 6.60 27.38 -5.53
C LYS A 153 6.60 27.04 -4.04
N HIS A 154 5.46 26.56 -3.51
CA HIS A 154 5.38 26.06 -2.14
C HIS A 154 6.24 24.81 -1.93
N MET A 155 6.22 23.89 -2.90
CA MET A 155 7.04 22.68 -2.88
C MET A 155 8.53 22.97 -3.04
N GLU A 156 8.93 23.92 -3.90
CA GLU A 156 10.33 24.32 -4.10
C GLU A 156 11.00 24.79 -2.80
N LYS A 157 10.23 25.44 -1.91
CA LYS A 157 10.74 25.91 -0.60
C LYS A 157 11.04 24.78 0.39
N GLN A 158 10.53 23.56 0.15
CA GLN A 158 10.64 22.46 1.11
C GLN A 158 11.98 21.72 1.02
N ALA A 159 12.43 21.40 -0.19
CA ALA A 159 13.66 20.61 -0.41
C ALA A 159 14.14 20.77 -1.86
N ASN A 160 15.46 20.72 -2.07
CA ASN A 160 16.10 20.89 -3.40
C ASN A 160 15.73 19.82 -4.45
N ASN A 161 14.91 18.82 -4.11
CA ASN A 161 14.54 17.68 -4.96
C ASN A 161 13.05 17.31 -4.86
N SER A 162 12.18 18.29 -4.57
CA SER A 162 10.72 18.11 -4.52
C SER A 162 10.04 18.46 -5.84
N VAL A 163 10.67 19.27 -6.70
CA VAL A 163 10.14 19.72 -7.99
C VAL A 163 11.15 19.45 -9.09
N TYR A 164 10.70 18.85 -10.19
CA TYR A 164 11.48 18.62 -11.39
C TYR A 164 10.73 19.24 -12.58
N TYR A 165 11.46 20.05 -13.34
CA TYR A 165 10.95 20.59 -14.60
C TYR A 165 11.38 19.70 -15.75
N TYR A 166 10.40 19.15 -16.47
CA TYR A 166 10.65 18.17 -17.52
C TYR A 166 10.36 18.70 -18.93
N ASN A 167 11.11 18.18 -19.89
CA ASN A 167 10.86 18.27 -21.32
C ASN A 167 11.37 16.99 -21.99
N ASN A 168 11.24 16.89 -23.31
CA ASN A 168 11.68 15.71 -24.04
C ASN A 168 13.18 15.44 -23.96
N SER A 169 14.00 16.46 -23.78
CA SER A 169 15.46 16.35 -23.72
C SER A 169 15.98 15.87 -22.36
N ASN A 170 15.28 16.19 -21.25
CA ASN A 170 15.76 15.90 -19.90
C ASN A 170 14.97 14.81 -19.15
N LYS A 171 13.84 14.30 -19.68
CA LYS A 171 13.01 13.27 -19.01
C LYS A 171 13.80 12.02 -18.61
N GLN A 172 14.79 11.61 -19.40
CA GLN A 172 15.68 10.49 -19.09
C GLN A 172 16.60 10.78 -17.91
N GLU A 173 17.09 12.02 -17.76
CA GLU A 173 17.90 12.43 -16.63
C GLU A 173 17.08 12.43 -15.33
N ILE A 174 15.85 12.96 -15.39
CA ILE A 174 14.90 12.96 -14.26
C ILE A 174 14.63 11.52 -13.82
N LEU A 175 14.35 10.62 -14.76
CA LEU A 175 14.16 9.19 -14.48
C LEU A 175 15.37 8.60 -13.73
N ARG A 176 16.60 8.89 -14.15
CA ARG A 176 17.81 8.41 -13.47
C ARG A 176 17.93 8.95 -12.03
N LYS A 177 17.64 10.24 -11.83
CA LYS A 177 17.65 10.86 -10.49
C LYS A 177 16.61 10.23 -9.57
N LEU A 178 15.39 10.06 -10.06
CA LEU A 178 14.31 9.41 -9.30
C LEU A 178 14.63 7.95 -8.99
N LYS A 179 15.13 7.20 -9.97
CA LYS A 179 15.61 5.82 -9.76
C LYS A 179 16.65 5.73 -8.66
N ALA A 180 17.68 6.59 -8.69
CA ALA A 180 18.72 6.59 -7.66
C ALA A 180 18.12 6.84 -6.28
N LYS A 181 17.29 7.89 -6.15
CA LYS A 181 16.57 8.21 -4.92
C LYS A 181 15.73 7.04 -4.39
N PHE A 182 14.97 6.37 -5.25
CA PHE A 182 14.15 5.23 -4.83
C PHE A 182 14.99 4.01 -4.48
N LYS A 183 16.08 3.75 -5.22
CA LYS A 183 16.99 2.66 -4.88
C LYS A 183 17.60 2.87 -3.51
N ASP A 184 18.07 4.07 -3.21
CA ASP A 184 18.68 4.40 -1.92
C ASP A 184 17.70 4.10 -0.77
N ILE A 185 16.43 4.53 -0.89
CA ILE A 185 15.38 4.24 0.09
C ILE A 185 15.08 2.74 0.20
N ALA A 186 14.93 2.02 -0.92
CA ALA A 186 14.71 0.57 -0.91
C ALA A 186 15.86 -0.19 -0.23
N THR A 187 17.09 0.28 -0.38
CA THR A 187 18.29 -0.38 0.20
C THR A 187 18.60 0.02 1.63
N SER A 188 18.15 1.20 2.07
CA SER A 188 18.41 1.71 3.41
C SER A 188 17.39 1.26 4.45
N SER A 189 16.23 0.74 4.01
CA SER A 189 15.22 0.21 4.92
C SER A 189 15.64 -1.15 5.48
N THR A 190 15.99 -1.17 6.77
CA THR A 190 16.32 -2.41 7.50
C THR A 190 15.09 -3.06 8.15
N ASN A 191 14.02 -2.31 8.34
CA ASN A 191 12.81 -2.76 9.01
C ASN A 191 11.79 -3.37 8.03
N ALA A 192 10.92 -4.23 8.56
CA ALA A 192 9.70 -4.61 7.87
C ALA A 192 8.80 -3.41 7.58
N ARG A 193 7.91 -3.60 6.62
CA ARG A 193 6.84 -2.63 6.35
C ARG A 193 5.96 -2.50 7.60
N ASP A 194 5.44 -1.30 7.84
CA ASP A 194 4.44 -1.12 8.88
C ASP A 194 3.19 -1.95 8.53
N ILE A 195 2.85 -2.93 9.36
CA ILE A 195 1.68 -3.81 9.19
C ILE A 195 0.36 -3.04 9.14
N TYR A 196 0.33 -1.83 9.71
CA TYR A 196 -0.82 -0.94 9.68
C TYR A 196 -1.00 -0.24 8.33
N ASN A 197 0.00 -0.30 7.44
CA ASN A 197 -0.10 0.27 6.11
C ASN A 197 -0.57 -0.78 5.09
N LEU A 198 -1.20 -0.32 4.00
CA LEU A 198 -1.78 -1.16 2.93
C LEU A 198 -0.81 -2.26 2.49
N THR A 199 0.45 -1.88 2.27
CA THR A 199 1.45 -2.81 1.75
C THR A 199 2.09 -3.69 2.81
N GLY A 200 2.12 -3.25 4.06
CA GLY A 200 2.49 -4.10 5.18
C GLY A 200 1.46 -5.20 5.39
N LEU A 201 0.17 -4.82 5.40
CA LEU A 201 -0.93 -5.77 5.51
C LEU A 201 -0.98 -6.74 4.32
N PHE A 202 -0.66 -6.27 3.11
CA PHE A 202 -0.54 -7.12 1.92
C PHE A 202 0.42 -8.29 2.14
N TYR A 203 1.65 -8.02 2.58
CA TYR A 203 2.63 -9.08 2.80
C TYR A 203 2.30 -9.95 3.99
N PHE A 204 1.71 -9.38 5.04
CA PHE A 204 1.25 -10.17 6.18
C PHE A 204 0.17 -11.16 5.77
N ILE A 205 -0.87 -10.72 5.04
CA ILE A 205 -1.91 -11.61 4.52
C ILE A 205 -1.32 -12.63 3.54
N ALA A 206 -0.38 -12.24 2.68
CA ALA A 206 0.29 -13.18 1.79
C ALA A 206 1.00 -14.30 2.58
N LEU A 207 1.66 -13.99 3.70
CA LEU A 207 2.25 -14.99 4.59
C LEU A 207 1.18 -15.88 5.22
N LEU A 208 0.07 -15.31 5.71
CA LEU A 208 -1.02 -16.11 6.26
C LEU A 208 -1.53 -17.13 5.23
N VAL A 209 -1.87 -16.69 4.02
CA VAL A 209 -2.40 -17.61 3.00
C VAL A 209 -1.31 -18.58 2.50
N TYR A 210 -0.03 -18.17 2.49
CA TYR A 210 1.09 -19.07 2.17
C TYR A 210 1.19 -20.24 3.14
N PHE A 211 1.09 -19.95 4.42
CA PHE A 211 1.26 -20.93 5.49
C PHE A 211 0.02 -21.80 5.69
N PHE A 212 -1.17 -21.19 5.76
CA PHE A 212 -2.42 -21.92 5.94
C PHE A 212 -2.97 -22.54 4.64
N LYS A 213 -2.38 -22.21 3.48
CA LYS A 213 -2.75 -22.62 2.10
C LYS A 213 -4.11 -22.15 1.61
N LYS A 214 -5.13 -22.26 2.45
CA LYS A 214 -6.52 -21.89 2.20
C LYS A 214 -7.13 -21.31 3.49
N ILE A 215 -7.77 -20.15 3.40
CA ILE A 215 -8.43 -19.50 4.55
C ILE A 215 -9.79 -18.95 4.12
N SER A 216 -10.84 -19.16 4.92
CA SER A 216 -12.14 -18.49 4.67
C SER A 216 -12.02 -16.98 4.89
N LEU A 217 -12.86 -16.20 4.20
CA LEU A 217 -12.86 -14.74 4.31
C LEU A 217 -13.10 -14.25 5.75
N VAL A 218 -13.99 -14.92 6.48
CA VAL A 218 -14.32 -14.60 7.88
C VAL A 218 -13.11 -14.86 8.77
N LYS A 219 -12.50 -16.05 8.62
CA LYS A 219 -11.33 -16.45 9.41
C LYS A 219 -10.12 -15.56 9.15
N LEU A 220 -9.86 -15.20 7.90
CA LEU A 220 -8.79 -14.24 7.55
C LEU A 220 -9.02 -12.89 8.25
N SER A 221 -10.24 -12.37 8.22
CA SER A 221 -10.58 -11.11 8.91
C SER A 221 -10.30 -11.21 10.41
N ASN A 222 -10.70 -12.31 11.05
CA ASN A 222 -10.47 -12.53 12.48
C ASN A 222 -8.98 -12.71 12.82
N PHE A 223 -8.20 -13.37 11.96
CA PHE A 223 -6.76 -13.54 12.14
C PHE A 223 -6.04 -12.19 12.10
N VAL A 224 -6.38 -11.35 11.13
CA VAL A 224 -5.82 -10.01 11.01
C VAL A 224 -6.24 -9.14 12.20
N LYS A 225 -7.52 -9.15 12.60
CA LYS A 225 -8.01 -8.42 13.78
C LYS A 225 -7.29 -8.83 15.06
N TYR A 226 -7.09 -10.14 15.25
CA TYR A 226 -6.38 -10.65 16.42
C TYR A 226 -4.97 -10.07 16.51
N ILE A 227 -4.19 -10.11 15.43
CA ILE A 227 -2.83 -9.55 15.47
C ILE A 227 -2.83 -8.04 15.70
N LEU A 228 -3.65 -7.29 14.96
CA LEU A 228 -3.57 -5.83 14.99
C LEU A 228 -4.17 -5.22 16.26
N ILE A 229 -5.33 -5.73 16.69
CA ILE A 229 -6.11 -5.17 17.79
C ILE A 229 -5.82 -5.91 19.09
N ASP A 230 -5.94 -7.24 19.11
CA ASP A 230 -5.86 -7.99 20.36
C ASP A 230 -4.41 -8.19 20.83
N TYR A 231 -3.48 -8.43 19.91
CA TYR A 231 -2.09 -8.69 20.25
C TYR A 231 -1.24 -7.41 20.29
N LEU A 232 -1.25 -6.61 19.21
CA LEU A 232 -0.48 -5.37 19.14
C LEU A 232 -1.14 -4.16 19.82
N LYS A 233 -2.40 -4.29 20.28
CA LYS A 233 -3.13 -3.27 21.03
C LYS A 233 -3.25 -1.92 20.30
N LYS A 234 -3.30 -1.92 18.97
CA LYS A 234 -3.47 -0.70 18.18
C LYS A 234 -4.75 -0.75 17.37
N ASP A 235 -5.61 0.23 17.60
CA ASP A 235 -6.81 0.40 16.79
C ASP A 235 -6.45 0.92 15.39
N ILE A 236 -7.18 0.43 14.39
CA ILE A 236 -7.00 0.81 12.98
C ILE A 236 -8.23 1.56 12.52
N LYS A 237 -8.06 2.88 12.37
CA LYS A 237 -9.04 3.68 11.65
C LYS A 237 -9.24 3.09 10.26
N ASN A 238 -10.50 2.86 9.88
CA ASN A 238 -10.87 2.30 8.58
C ASN A 238 -10.33 0.87 8.33
N PHE A 239 -10.30 0.02 9.36
CA PHE A 239 -9.89 -1.39 9.24
C PHE A 239 -10.54 -2.12 8.05
N ASP A 240 -11.86 -1.98 7.88
CA ASP A 240 -12.56 -2.67 6.80
C ASP A 240 -12.12 -2.15 5.42
N THR A 241 -11.87 -0.84 5.30
CA THR A 241 -11.32 -0.23 4.08
C THR A 241 -9.95 -0.81 3.78
N ILE A 242 -8.99 -0.75 4.71
CA ILE A 242 -7.63 -1.25 4.45
C ILE A 242 -7.61 -2.75 4.15
N LEU A 243 -8.40 -3.56 4.88
CA LEU A 243 -8.49 -5.00 4.63
C LEU A 243 -9.10 -5.29 3.25
N SER A 244 -10.17 -4.58 2.87
CA SER A 244 -10.81 -4.74 1.56
C SER A 244 -9.88 -4.34 0.41
N SER A 245 -9.23 -3.17 0.50
CA SER A 245 -8.26 -2.68 -0.47
C SER A 245 -7.06 -3.63 -0.58
N THR A 246 -6.57 -4.16 0.54
CA THR A 246 -5.45 -5.11 0.55
C THR A 246 -5.81 -6.42 -0.15
N LYS A 247 -7.01 -6.97 0.12
CA LYS A 247 -7.49 -8.18 -0.57
C LYS A 247 -7.62 -7.96 -2.08
N LYS A 248 -8.17 -6.81 -2.49
CA LYS A 248 -8.27 -6.45 -3.90
C LYS A 248 -6.89 -6.34 -4.54
N LEU A 249 -5.94 -5.70 -3.86
CA LEU A 249 -4.56 -5.60 -4.32
C LEU A 249 -3.91 -6.99 -4.47
N LEU A 250 -4.06 -7.88 -3.48
CA LEU A 250 -3.58 -9.27 -3.57
C LEU A 250 -4.17 -10.01 -4.77
N PHE A 251 -5.45 -9.80 -5.06
CA PHE A 251 -6.12 -10.41 -6.21
C PHE A 251 -5.58 -9.85 -7.53
N ASN A 252 -5.50 -8.52 -7.67
CA ASN A 252 -5.00 -7.86 -8.87
C ASN A 252 -3.53 -8.23 -9.17
N GLU A 253 -2.71 -8.37 -8.13
CA GLU A 253 -1.31 -8.80 -8.23
C GLU A 253 -1.15 -10.32 -8.47
N ASN A 254 -2.26 -11.07 -8.56
CA ASN A 254 -2.30 -12.51 -8.70
C ASN A 254 -1.54 -13.23 -7.57
N PHE A 255 -1.63 -12.72 -6.34
CA PHE A 255 -1.12 -13.39 -5.14
C PHE A 255 -2.11 -14.38 -4.55
N ILE A 256 -3.39 -14.08 -4.72
CA ILE A 256 -4.48 -14.92 -4.24
C ILE A 256 -5.50 -15.19 -5.34
N THR A 257 -6.17 -16.33 -5.25
CA THR A 257 -7.40 -16.63 -5.98
C THR A 257 -8.53 -16.91 -4.99
N ARG A 258 -9.76 -16.78 -5.46
CA ARG A 258 -10.97 -17.03 -4.66
C ARG A 258 -11.73 -18.22 -5.24
N ILE A 259 -12.04 -19.18 -4.39
CA ILE A 259 -12.95 -20.29 -4.67
C ILE A 259 -14.00 -20.25 -3.55
N ASP A 260 -15.25 -19.99 -3.92
CA ASP A 260 -16.37 -19.81 -3.00
C ASP A 260 -16.12 -18.72 -1.92
N ASP A 261 -16.14 -19.09 -0.64
CA ASP A 261 -15.88 -18.22 0.50
C ASP A 261 -14.40 -18.24 0.94
N GLN A 262 -13.53 -18.86 0.16
CA GLN A 262 -12.16 -19.18 0.54
C GLN A 262 -11.15 -18.49 -0.38
N ILE A 263 -10.06 -18.05 0.24
CA ILE A 263 -8.89 -17.48 -0.41
C ILE A 263 -7.80 -18.54 -0.42
N LEU A 264 -7.19 -18.75 -1.59
CA LEU A 264 -6.06 -19.64 -1.79
C LEU A 264 -4.87 -18.85 -2.33
N ILE A 265 -3.67 -19.27 -1.98
CA ILE A 265 -2.45 -18.71 -2.56
C ILE A 265 -2.26 -19.22 -3.99
N THR A 266 -1.75 -18.36 -4.87
CA THR A 266 -1.41 -18.75 -6.25
C THR A 266 0.00 -19.32 -6.31
N LYS A 267 0.30 -20.12 -7.35
CA LYS A 267 1.68 -20.62 -7.59
C LYS A 267 2.70 -19.48 -7.70
N LYS A 268 2.31 -18.34 -8.31
CA LYS A 268 3.15 -17.14 -8.40
C LYS A 268 3.53 -16.63 -7.01
N ALA A 269 2.56 -16.44 -6.13
CA ALA A 269 2.84 -15.97 -4.78
C ALA A 269 3.59 -17.00 -3.94
N GLU A 270 3.31 -18.30 -4.08
CA GLU A 270 4.08 -19.34 -3.38
C GLU A 270 5.57 -19.25 -3.71
N LEU A 271 5.92 -19.08 -4.99
CA LEU A 271 7.31 -18.91 -5.40
C LEU A 271 7.93 -17.65 -4.81
N ILE A 272 7.25 -16.51 -4.91
CA ILE A 272 7.75 -15.22 -4.41
C ILE A 272 7.97 -15.28 -2.89
N ILE A 273 6.99 -15.76 -2.12
CA ILE A 273 7.10 -15.84 -0.66
C ILE A 273 8.19 -16.85 -0.27
N SER A 274 8.27 -18.00 -0.94
CA SER A 274 9.32 -19.00 -0.67
C SER A 274 10.72 -18.44 -0.94
N GLU A 275 10.92 -17.68 -2.02
CA GLU A 275 12.20 -17.03 -2.29
C GLU A 275 12.60 -16.04 -1.20
N ILE A 276 11.65 -15.26 -0.68
CA ILE A 276 11.91 -14.31 0.40
C ILE A 276 12.26 -15.03 1.69
N LEU A 277 11.51 -16.08 2.05
CA LEU A 277 11.80 -16.90 3.22
C LEU A 277 13.15 -17.62 3.09
N ASN A 278 13.49 -18.16 1.92
CA ASN A 278 14.76 -18.86 1.71
C ASN A 278 15.97 -17.93 1.83
N LYS A 279 15.87 -16.68 1.37
CA LYS A 279 16.92 -15.66 1.57
C LYS A 279 17.16 -15.37 3.05
N ASN A 280 16.13 -15.50 3.87
CA ASN A 280 16.14 -15.24 5.30
C ASN A 280 16.08 -16.53 6.13
N TYR A 281 16.51 -17.68 5.57
CA TYR A 281 16.26 -18.99 6.18
C TYR A 281 16.69 -19.04 7.65
N LYS A 282 15.73 -19.40 8.52
CA LYS A 282 15.94 -19.59 9.95
C LYS A 282 15.26 -20.89 10.39
N PRO A 283 15.81 -21.61 11.40
CA PRO A 283 15.16 -22.78 12.00
C PRO A 283 13.71 -22.52 12.45
N VAL A 284 13.39 -21.27 12.81
CA VAL A 284 12.05 -20.85 13.22
C VAL A 284 10.99 -21.07 12.14
N TYR A 285 11.34 -21.01 10.84
CA TYR A 285 10.40 -21.25 9.76
C TYR A 285 9.94 -22.71 9.73
N ASN A 286 10.86 -23.66 9.96
CA ASN A 286 10.51 -25.08 10.05
C ASN A 286 9.58 -25.35 11.24
N LYS A 287 9.81 -24.67 12.37
CA LYS A 287 8.93 -24.77 13.54
C LYS A 287 7.52 -24.30 13.21
N VAL A 288 7.37 -23.10 12.63
CA VAL A 288 6.05 -22.56 12.24
C VAL A 288 5.34 -23.46 11.24
N ILE A 289 6.06 -23.96 10.22
CA ILE A 289 5.49 -24.91 9.26
C ILE A 289 5.02 -26.20 9.95
N SER A 290 5.84 -26.74 10.86
CA SER A 290 5.49 -27.95 11.63
C SER A 290 4.25 -27.73 12.50
N ASP A 291 4.18 -26.59 13.19
CA ASP A 291 3.04 -26.22 14.03
C ASP A 291 1.75 -26.12 13.22
N ILE A 292 1.84 -25.59 11.99
CA ILE A 292 0.68 -25.47 11.08
C ILE A 292 0.25 -26.82 10.52
N ILE A 293 1.20 -27.66 10.08
CA ILE A 293 0.89 -29.03 9.63
C ILE A 293 0.22 -29.83 10.75
N SER A 294 0.68 -29.66 12.00
CA SER A 294 0.10 -30.33 13.17
C SER A 294 -1.33 -29.89 13.48
N CYS A 295 -1.82 -28.80 12.88
CA CYS A 295 -3.21 -28.35 13.00
C CYS A 295 -4.18 -29.02 12.01
N ARG A 296 -3.70 -29.85 11.08
CA ARG A 296 -4.52 -30.53 10.05
C ARG A 296 -5.35 -29.55 9.19
N TYR A 297 -4.71 -28.53 8.62
CA TYR A 297 -5.32 -27.71 7.56
C TYR A 297 -5.10 -28.32 6.17
#